data_AF-A0A448MIJ7-F1
#
_entry.id   AF-A0A448MIJ7-F1
#
_cell.length_a   1.000
_cell.length_b   1.000
_cell.length_c   1.000
_cell.angle_alpha   90.00
_cell.angle_beta   90.00
_cell.angle_gamma   90.00
#
_symmetry.space_group_name_H-M   'P 1'
#
loop_
_entity.id
_entity.type
_entity.pdbx_description
1 polymer ?
#
loop_
_entity_poly.entity_id
_entity_poly.type
_entity_poly.pdbx_seq_one_letter_code
_entity_poly.pdbx_strand_id
1 'polypeptide(L)' 'MSSLPPSPKIPEKPTALSVLNSVFGYQSFRKGQEEVINTTLNGQDSLVVMATGNGKSLCYQIPALCFDGLTLVISPSFH' A
#
# COMPACT_ATOMS: atom_id res chain seq x y z
N MET A 1 -30.55 21.66 25.59
CA MET A 1 -29.53 20.62 25.36
C MET A 1 -28.78 20.97 24.08
N SER A 2 -27.61 21.58 24.19
CA SER A 2 -26.77 21.91 23.02
C SER A 2 -25.98 20.65 22.66
N SER A 3 -26.20 20.12 21.46
CA SER A 3 -25.40 19.01 20.92
C SER A 3 -24.00 19.52 20.63
N LEU A 4 -22.99 18.85 21.18
CA LEU A 4 -21.59 19.11 20.83
C LEU A 4 -21.38 18.92 19.32
N PRO A 5 -20.52 19.73 18.68
CA PRO A 5 -20.16 19.51 17.28
C PRO A 5 -19.52 18.12 17.12
N PRO A 6 -19.73 17.45 15.97
CA PRO A 6 -19.08 16.17 15.70
C PRO A 6 -17.56 16.35 15.78
N SER A 7 -16.89 15.45 16.50
CA SER A 7 -15.43 15.44 16.58
C SER A 7 -14.82 15.41 15.18
N PRO A 8 -13.71 16.12 14.94
CA PRO A 8 -12.97 16.04 13.68
C PRO A 8 -12.65 14.58 13.37
N LYS A 9 -13.06 14.10 12.19
CA LYS A 9 -12.65 12.78 11.71
C LYS A 9 -11.13 12.83 11.47
N ILE A 10 -10.36 12.10 12.26
CA ILE A 10 -8.97 11.80 11.92
C ILE A 10 -9.01 11.12 10.54
N PRO A 11 -8.17 11.51 9.56
CA PRO A 11 -8.13 10.81 8.28
C PRO A 11 -7.81 9.34 8.56
N GLU A 12 -8.76 8.45 8.26
CA GLU A 12 -8.51 7.01 8.33
C GLU A 12 -7.40 6.67 7.34
N LYS A 13 -6.51 5.75 7.74
CA LYS A 13 -5.43 5.28 6.86
C LYS A 13 -6.02 4.79 5.54
N PRO A 14 -5.44 5.15 4.39
CA PRO A 14 -5.99 4.75 3.11
C PRO A 14 -5.87 3.23 2.94
N THR A 15 -6.93 2.60 2.44
CA THR A 15 -6.89 1.18 2.08
C THR A 15 -5.97 0.95 0.87
N ALA A 16 -5.41 -0.25 0.75
CA ALA A 16 -4.56 -0.60 -0.39
C ALA A 16 -5.24 -0.36 -1.75
N LEU A 17 -6.54 -0.69 -1.86
CA LEU A 17 -7.31 -0.46 -3.08
C LEU A 17 -7.55 1.04 -3.35
N SER A 18 -7.77 1.83 -2.30
CA SER A 18 -7.88 3.29 -2.42
C SER A 18 -6.58 3.89 -2.94
N VAL A 19 -5.43 3.47 -2.41
CA VAL A 19 -4.10 3.91 -2.90
C VAL A 19 -3.90 3.48 -4.35
N LEU A 20 -4.18 2.22 -4.68
CA LEU A 20 -4.08 1.69 -6.05
C LEU A 20 -4.87 2.55 -7.05
N ASN A 21 -6.08 2.94 -6.67
CA ASN A 21 -6.96 3.72 -7.52
C ASN A 21 -6.54 5.19 -7.61
N SER A 22 -6.39 5.86 -6.46
CA SER A 22 -6.20 7.31 -6.39
C SER A 22 -4.79 7.77 -6.76
N VAL A 23 -3.77 6.94 -6.48
CA VAL A 23 -2.36 7.30 -6.73
C VAL A 23 -1.85 6.69 -8.03
N PHE A 24 -2.22 5.43 -8.31
CA PHE A 24 -1.70 4.69 -9.47
C PHE A 24 -2.70 4.56 -10.63
N GLY A 25 -3.96 4.94 -10.44
CA GLY A 25 -4.97 4.92 -11.51
C GLY A 25 -5.46 3.53 -11.91
N TYR A 26 -5.17 2.49 -11.13
CA TYR A 26 -5.61 1.11 -11.44
C TYR A 26 -6.87 0.74 -10.66
N GLN A 27 -7.75 -0.02 -11.30
CA GLN A 27 -9.04 -0.43 -10.73
C GLN A 27 -8.96 -1.76 -9.97
N SER A 28 -7.95 -2.58 -10.26
CA SER A 28 -7.80 -3.90 -9.66
C SER A 28 -6.34 -4.32 -9.60
N PHE A 29 -6.04 -5.16 -8.59
CA PHE A 29 -4.74 -5.80 -8.46
C PHE A 29 -4.53 -6.84 -9.54
N ARG A 30 -3.29 -7.00 -10.00
CA ARG A 30 -2.87 -8.17 -10.77
C ARG A 30 -2.73 -9.37 -9.83
N LYS A 31 -2.74 -10.57 -10.42
CA LYS A 31 -2.59 -11.83 -9.69
C LYS A 31 -1.39 -11.78 -8.73
N GLY A 32 -1.64 -12.09 -7.46
CA GLY A 32 -0.63 -12.16 -6.40
C GLY A 32 -0.24 -10.81 -5.77
N GLN A 33 -0.59 -9.66 -6.35
CA GLN A 33 -0.26 -8.36 -5.75
C GLN A 33 -1.01 -8.14 -4.43
N GLU A 34 -2.32 -8.37 -4.43
CA GLU A 34 -3.17 -8.16 -3.25
C GLU A 34 -2.73 -9.01 -2.06
N GLU A 35 -2.37 -10.28 -2.32
CA GLU A 35 -1.86 -11.20 -1.29
C GLU A 35 -0.58 -10.65 -0.65
N VAL A 36 0.43 -10.31 -1.45
CA VAL A 36 1.70 -9.77 -0.95
C VAL A 36 1.51 -8.45 -0.20
N ILE A 37 0.67 -7.56 -0.72
CA ILE A 37 0.37 -6.27 -0.10
C ILE A 37 -0.28 -6.50 1.27
N ASN A 38 -1.28 -7.37 1.35
CA ASN A 38 -1.98 -7.67 2.60
C ASN A 38 -1.06 -8.36 3.62
N THR A 39 -0.20 -9.30 3.19
CA THR A 39 0.82 -9.91 4.05
C THR A 39 1.75 -8.84 4.63
N THR A 40 2.20 -7.89 3.80
CA THR A 40 3.05 -6.77 4.24
C THR A 40 2.31 -5.87 5.23
N LEU A 41 1.07 -5.48 4.92
CA LEU A 41 0.22 -4.62 5.78
C LEU A 41 -0.09 -5.26 7.14
N ASN A 42 -0.11 -6.60 7.21
CA ASN A 42 -0.24 -7.36 8.45
C ASN A 42 1.07 -7.47 9.24
N GLY A 43 2.15 -6.84 8.78
CA GLY A 43 3.45 -6.86 9.44
C GLY A 43 4.20 -8.19 9.28
N GLN A 44 3.90 -8.96 8.24
CA GLN A 44 4.51 -10.26 7.98
C GLN A 44 5.57 -10.17 6.86
N ASP A 45 6.64 -10.93 6.99
CA ASP A 45 7.68 -11.04 5.97
C ASP A 45 7.17 -11.80 4.73
N SER A 46 7.65 -11.41 3.55
CA SER A 46 7.27 -12.01 2.27
C SER A 46 8.47 -12.17 1.33
N LEU A 47 8.57 -13.33 0.69
CA LEU A 47 9.46 -13.56 -0.46
C LEU A 47 8.61 -13.59 -1.74
N VAL A 48 8.85 -12.65 -2.64
CA VAL A 48 8.00 -12.42 -3.81
C VAL A 48 8.74 -12.81 -5.08
N VAL A 49 8.22 -13.81 -5.79
CA VAL A 49 8.73 -14.23 -7.11
C VAL A 49 7.71 -13.86 -8.17
N MET A 50 8.00 -12.81 -8.93
CA MET A 50 7.13 -12.30 -10.00
C MET A 50 7.95 -12.00 -11.24
N ALA A 51 7.42 -12.35 -12.42
CA ALA A 51 8.07 -12.01 -13.69
C ALA A 51 8.21 -10.48 -13.87
N THR A 52 9.19 -10.08 -14.68
CA THR A 52 9.37 -8.67 -15.08
C THR A 52 8.08 -8.13 -15.72
N GLY A 53 7.72 -6.88 -15.41
CA GLY A 53 6.50 -6.25 -15.90
C GLY A 53 5.22 -6.58 -15.13
N ASN A 54 5.22 -7.54 -14.19
CA ASN A 54 4.05 -7.87 -13.36
C ASN A 54 3.80 -6.90 -12.20
N GLY A 55 4.52 -5.78 -12.14
CA GLY A 55 4.25 -4.74 -11.14
C GLY A 55 4.68 -5.11 -9.72
N LYS A 56 5.80 -5.84 -9.56
CA LYS A 56 6.40 -6.13 -8.25
C LYS A 56 6.69 -4.88 -7.40
N SER A 57 6.86 -3.72 -8.06
CA SER A 57 7.07 -2.45 -7.36
C SER A 57 5.86 -1.99 -6.56
N LEU A 58 4.65 -2.24 -7.06
CA LEU A 58 3.42 -1.89 -6.33
C LEU A 58 3.32 -2.65 -5.01
N CYS A 59 3.91 -3.85 -4.93
CA CYS A 59 3.88 -4.68 -3.73
C CYS A 59 4.62 -4.08 -2.52
N TYR A 60 5.56 -3.14 -2.72
CA TYR A 60 6.17 -2.37 -1.62
C TYR A 60 5.74 -0.89 -1.60
N GLN A 61 5.36 -0.31 -2.75
CA GLN A 61 4.93 1.08 -2.82
C GLN A 61 3.56 1.32 -2.19
N ILE A 62 2.61 0.40 -2.36
CA ILE A 62 1.28 0.55 -1.77
C ILE A 62 1.34 0.47 -0.24
N PRO A 63 1.98 -0.55 0.37
CA PRO A 63 2.18 -0.58 1.82
C PRO A 63 2.88 0.67 2.37
N ALA A 64 3.87 1.21 1.64
CA ALA A 64 4.58 2.42 2.04
C ALA A 64 3.67 3.65 2.18
N LEU A 65 2.57 3.72 1.43
CA LEU A 65 1.59 4.81 1.49
C LEU A 65 0.47 4.54 2.50
N CYS A 66 0.30 3.29 2.93
CA CYS A 66 -0.68 2.90 3.95
C CYS A 66 -0.11 2.96 5.37
N PHE A 67 1.21 2.78 5.53
CA PHE A 67 1.89 2.88 6.81
C PHE A 67 2.17 4.32 7.21
N ASP A 68 2.19 4.56 8.52
CA ASP A 68 2.80 5.77 9.05
C ASP A 68 4.32 5.58 9.08
N GLY A 69 5.08 6.55 8.57
CA GLY A 69 6.54 6.54 8.64
C GLY A 69 7.22 6.34 7.29
N LEU A 70 8.43 5.75 7.34
CA LEU A 70 9.33 5.62 6.19
C LEU A 70 9.47 4.16 5.77
N THR A 71 9.31 3.89 4.47
CA THR A 71 9.70 2.61 3.86
C THR A 71 11.08 2.73 3.20
N LEU A 72 12.01 1.86 3.58
CA LEU A 72 13.34 1.78 2.97
C LEU A 72 13.36 0.73 1.85
N VAL A 73 13.66 1.16 0.62
CA VAL A 73 13.83 0.27 -0.52
C VAL A 73 15.31 0.20 -0.88
N ILE A 74 15.89 -1.00 -0.83
CA ILE A 74 17.28 -1.25 -1.19
C ILE A 74 17.29 -1.87 -2.60
N SER A 75 17.90 -1.18 -3.56
CA SER A 75 18.05 -1.66 -4.93
C SER A 75 19.55 -1.69 -5.29
N PRO A 76 20.06 -2.81 -5.85
CA PRO A 76 21.47 -2.93 -6.20
C PRO A 76 21.88 -2.12 -7.45
N SER A 77 20.93 -1.51 -8.18
CA SER A 77 21.20 -0.91 -9.49
C SER A 77 21.68 0.55 -9.37
N PHE A 78 23.00 0.74 -9.40
CA PHE A 78 23.67 1.94 -9.90
C PHE A 78 24.20 1.61 -11.31
N HIS A 79 23.38 1.85 -12.34
CA HIS A 79 23.85 2.00 -13.71
C HIS A 79 23.05 3.11 -14.37
#